data_AF-A0A832WGI1-F1
#
_entry.id   AF-A0A832WGI1-F1
#
_cell.length_a   1.000
_cell.length_b   1.000
_cell.length_c   1.000
_cell.angle_alpha   90.00
_cell.angle_beta   90.00
_cell.angle_gamma   90.00
#
_symmetry.space_group_name_H-M   'P 1'
#
loop_
_entity.id
_entity.type
_entity.pdbx_description
1 polymer ?
#
loop_
_entity_poly.entity_id
_entity_poly.type
_entity_poly.pdbx_seq_one_letter_code
_entity_poly.pdbx_strand_id
1 'polypeptide(L)'
;MAEEERTVERAHLEEREGRQVLVIRWNTGKTSAGRLFGRYGAGGRPDFFRLLFGALAGSLRGKFGPQGEELFNKIRDSDEFKKSSKEMFDAIKEWFFNEQAPKYGLDKGDIFMIITEIELDINTGELRWRKDKTELYYWVRSDRCQQATAPKECKELAEENARLKQEVERLRSELSEIKAKLASLLK
;
A
#
# COMPACT_ATOMS: atom_id res chain seq x y z
N MET A 1 5.15 -1.27 -13.11
CA MET A 1 4.47 -1.55 -11.82
C MET A 1 4.52 -3.02 -11.37
N ALA A 2 4.08 -4.03 -12.13
CA ALA A 2 4.13 -5.42 -11.64
C ALA A 2 5.55 -6.07 -11.67
N GLU A 3 6.45 -5.59 -12.54
CA GLU A 3 7.80 -6.16 -12.68
C GLU A 3 8.85 -5.45 -11.80
N GLU A 4 8.69 -4.17 -11.50
CA GLU A 4 9.67 -3.41 -10.69
C GLU A 4 9.63 -3.74 -9.20
N GLU A 5 8.54 -4.33 -8.69
CA GLU A 5 8.45 -4.77 -7.29
C GLU A 5 9.17 -6.11 -7.01
N ARG A 6 9.71 -6.80 -8.03
CA ARG A 6 10.29 -8.15 -7.88
C ARG A 6 11.76 -8.16 -7.45
N THR A 7 12.49 -7.06 -7.59
CA THR A 7 13.94 -6.99 -7.28
C THR A 7 14.26 -6.32 -5.94
N VAL A 8 13.28 -5.79 -5.21
CA VAL A 8 13.48 -5.28 -3.85
C VAL A 8 13.25 -6.43 -2.87
N GLU A 9 14.29 -6.83 -2.15
CA GLU A 9 14.17 -7.82 -1.09
C GLU A 9 13.16 -7.31 -0.04
N ARG A 10 11.96 -7.92 0.01
CA ARG A 10 10.85 -7.45 0.85
C ARG A 10 11.05 -7.74 2.33
N ALA A 11 11.97 -8.63 2.66
CA ALA A 11 12.32 -8.98 4.02
C ALA A 11 13.77 -9.47 4.09
N HIS A 12 14.54 -9.00 5.06
CA HIS A 12 15.90 -9.46 5.32
C HIS A 12 16.16 -9.55 6.84
N LEU A 13 17.20 -10.31 7.19
CA LEU A 13 17.62 -10.48 8.58
C LEU A 13 18.83 -9.60 8.83
N GLU A 14 18.81 -8.91 9.96
CA GLU A 14 19.95 -8.15 10.47
C GLU A 14 20.33 -8.66 11.86
N GLU A 15 21.63 -8.75 12.12
CA GLU A 15 22.14 -9.03 13.45
C GLU A 15 22.60 -7.70 14.06
N ARG A 16 21.94 -7.29 15.14
CA ARG A 16 22.23 -6.04 15.86
C ARG A 16 22.43 -6.36 17.33
N GLU A 17 23.62 -6.10 17.86
CA GLU A 17 23.93 -6.29 19.29
C GLU A 17 23.63 -7.71 19.82
N GLY A 18 23.84 -8.73 18.98
CA GLY A 18 23.54 -10.14 19.31
C GLY A 18 22.05 -10.51 19.22
N ARG A 19 21.20 -9.62 18.69
CA ARG A 19 19.78 -9.86 18.42
C ARG A 19 19.55 -10.07 16.94
N GLN A 20 18.72 -11.06 16.60
CA GLN A 20 18.24 -11.25 15.23
C GLN A 20 16.98 -10.42 15.01
N VAL A 21 17.06 -9.48 14.09
CA VAL A 21 15.97 -8.58 13.73
C VAL A 21 15.53 -8.87 12.30
N LEU A 22 14.25 -9.20 12.13
CA LEU A 22 13.62 -9.29 10.83
C LEU A 22 13.14 -7.91 10.41
N VAL A 23 13.72 -7.36 9.34
CA VAL A 23 13.25 -6.11 8.73
C VAL A 23 12.36 -6.48 7.56
N ILE A 24 11.13 -5.95 7.53
CA ILE A 24 10.19 -6.15 6.42
C ILE A 24 9.78 -4.82 5.81
N ARG A 25 9.76 -4.75 4.47
CA ARG A 25 9.09 -3.69 3.73
C ARG A 25 7.64 -4.11 3.52
N TRP A 26 6.76 -3.59 4.37
CA TRP A 26 5.35 -3.91 4.39
C TRP A 26 4.52 -2.92 3.57
N ASN A 27 3.65 -3.46 2.72
CA ASN A 27 2.69 -2.71 1.93
C ASN A 27 1.27 -3.12 2.33
N THR A 28 0.42 -2.17 2.71
CA THR A 28 -0.98 -2.43 3.12
C THR A 28 -1.87 -2.87 1.95
N GLY A 29 -1.42 -2.69 0.72
CA GLY A 29 -2.25 -2.72 -0.48
C GLY A 29 -3.18 -1.51 -0.57
N LYS A 30 -3.93 -1.41 -1.67
CA LYS A 30 -4.98 -0.39 -1.84
C LYS A 30 -6.10 -0.64 -0.83
N THR A 31 -6.34 0.33 0.04
CA THR A 31 -7.32 0.25 1.13
C THR A 31 -7.93 1.63 1.40
N SER A 32 -8.85 1.69 2.37
CA SER A 32 -9.43 2.94 2.87
C SER A 32 -9.30 3.01 4.40
N ALA A 33 -9.42 4.21 4.96
CA ALA A 33 -9.23 4.42 6.40
C ALA A 33 -10.22 3.59 7.23
N GLY A 34 -11.47 3.49 6.76
CA GLY A 34 -12.51 2.70 7.42
C GLY A 34 -12.22 1.19 7.43
N ARG A 35 -11.48 0.68 6.43
CA ARG A 35 -11.07 -0.72 6.36
C ARG A 35 -9.81 -1.00 7.17
N LEU A 36 -8.76 -0.20 6.94
CA LEU A 36 -7.44 -0.42 7.54
C LEU A 36 -7.48 -0.19 9.06
N PHE A 37 -8.08 0.92 9.51
CA PHE A 37 -8.09 1.33 10.91
C PHE A 37 -9.45 1.17 11.61
N GLY A 38 -10.50 0.88 10.86
CA GLY A 38 -11.88 0.89 11.34
C GLY A 38 -12.56 -0.48 11.29
N ARG A 39 -13.89 -0.45 11.40
CA ARG A 39 -14.75 -1.64 11.46
C ARG A 39 -15.16 -2.22 10.10
N TYR A 40 -14.72 -1.64 8.99
CA TYR A 40 -15.10 -2.10 7.65
C TYR A 40 -14.13 -3.15 7.08
N GLY A 41 -13.12 -3.56 7.85
CA GLY A 41 -12.27 -4.70 7.49
C GLY A 41 -12.95 -6.04 7.72
N ALA A 42 -12.20 -7.13 7.50
CA ALA A 42 -12.72 -8.49 7.61
C ALA A 42 -13.26 -8.78 9.03
N GLY A 43 -14.48 -9.33 9.10
CA GLY A 43 -15.11 -9.69 10.38
C GLY A 43 -15.46 -8.50 11.29
N GLY A 44 -15.58 -7.29 10.74
CA GLY A 44 -15.94 -6.10 11.51
C GLY A 44 -14.77 -5.47 12.27
N ARG A 45 -13.53 -5.83 11.95
CA ARG A 45 -12.30 -5.42 12.65
C ARG A 45 -11.33 -4.68 11.72
N PRO A 46 -10.37 -3.92 12.27
CA PRO A 46 -9.32 -3.30 11.47
C PRO A 46 -8.52 -4.33 10.68
N ASP A 47 -8.42 -4.13 9.35
CA ASP A 47 -7.64 -5.01 8.48
C ASP A 47 -6.13 -4.96 8.83
N PHE A 48 -5.66 -3.90 9.51
CA PHE A 48 -4.27 -3.69 9.90
C PHE A 48 -3.62 -4.94 10.53
N PHE A 49 -4.19 -5.48 11.60
CA PHE A 49 -3.59 -6.61 12.33
C PHE A 49 -3.51 -7.86 11.47
N ARG A 50 -4.58 -8.15 10.71
CA ARG A 50 -4.62 -9.31 9.80
C ARG A 50 -3.54 -9.20 8.73
N LEU A 51 -3.38 -8.01 8.15
CA LEU A 51 -2.39 -7.75 7.10
C LEU A 51 -0.96 -7.80 7.66
N LEU A 52 -0.73 -7.21 8.82
CA LEU A 52 0.56 -7.23 9.51
C LEU A 52 0.98 -8.67 9.86
N PHE A 53 0.08 -9.42 10.50
CA PHE A 53 0.36 -10.77 10.94
C PHE A 53 0.61 -11.71 9.76
N GLY A 54 -0.16 -11.55 8.67
CA GLY A 54 0.10 -12.28 7.43
C GLY A 54 1.46 -11.95 6.81
N ALA A 55 1.87 -10.68 6.81
CA ALA A 55 3.17 -10.27 6.31
C ALA A 55 4.33 -10.82 7.14
N LEU A 56 4.22 -10.78 8.47
CA LEU A 56 5.23 -11.30 9.39
C LEU A 56 5.34 -12.83 9.29
N ALA A 57 4.22 -13.55 9.36
CA ALA A 57 4.20 -15.00 9.22
C ALA A 57 4.77 -15.45 7.86
N GLY A 58 4.37 -14.78 6.78
CA GLY A 58 4.90 -15.04 5.44
C GLY A 58 6.40 -14.79 5.33
N SER A 59 6.90 -13.72 5.96
CA SER A 59 8.33 -13.35 5.93
C SER A 59 9.18 -14.31 6.77
N LEU A 60 8.71 -14.67 7.98
CA LEU A 60 9.38 -15.66 8.83
C LEU A 60 9.42 -17.03 8.14
N ARG A 61 8.32 -17.47 7.52
CA ARG A 61 8.30 -18.71 6.74
C ARG A 61 9.24 -18.65 5.53
N GLY A 62 9.34 -17.50 4.87
CA GLY A 62 10.26 -17.28 3.76
C GLY A 62 11.73 -17.39 4.16
N LYS A 63 12.09 -16.94 5.38
CA LYS A 63 13.49 -16.94 5.87
C LYS A 63 13.89 -18.20 6.63
N PHE A 64 12.98 -18.79 7.39
CA PHE A 64 13.24 -19.94 8.26
C PHE A 64 12.54 -21.23 7.81
N GLY A 65 11.90 -21.22 6.65
CA GLY A 65 11.16 -22.38 6.14
C GLY A 65 9.97 -22.75 7.03
N PRO A 66 9.64 -24.05 7.17
CA PRO A 66 8.52 -24.51 8.00
C PRO A 66 8.61 -24.07 9.48
N GLN A 67 9.82 -23.95 10.03
CA GLN A 67 10.07 -23.50 11.40
C GLN A 67 9.63 -22.04 11.63
N GLY A 68 9.53 -21.24 10.58
CA GLY A 68 9.03 -19.86 10.66
C GLY A 68 7.59 -19.76 11.17
N GLU A 69 6.76 -20.79 10.93
CA GLU A 69 5.39 -20.83 11.45
C GLU A 69 5.35 -21.04 12.96
N GLU A 70 6.18 -21.95 13.48
CA GLU A 70 6.32 -22.21 14.91
C GLU A 70 6.87 -20.97 15.63
N LEU A 71 7.88 -20.34 15.04
CA LEU A 71 8.48 -19.11 15.54
C LEU A 71 7.46 -17.97 15.58
N PHE A 72 6.67 -17.79 14.53
CA PHE A 72 5.61 -16.78 14.50
C PHE A 72 4.56 -17.04 15.57
N ASN A 73 4.09 -18.28 15.75
CA ASN A 73 3.10 -18.59 16.79
C ASN A 73 3.63 -18.30 18.20
N LYS A 74 4.91 -18.60 18.47
CA LYS A 74 5.57 -18.25 19.73
C LYS A 74 5.60 -16.73 19.96
N ILE A 75 5.99 -15.97 18.94
CA ILE A 75 6.07 -14.50 19.01
C ILE A 75 4.68 -13.88 19.14
N ARG A 76 3.72 -14.31 18.31
CA ARG A 76 2.37 -13.77 18.24
C ARG A 76 1.66 -13.78 19.59
N ASP A 77 1.91 -14.82 20.38
CA ASP A 77 1.23 -15.02 21.65
C ASP A 77 1.97 -14.31 22.82
N SER A 78 3.17 -13.77 22.58
CA SER A 78 3.92 -12.98 23.56
C SER A 78 3.25 -11.63 23.90
N ASP A 79 3.44 -11.17 25.14
CA ASP A 79 2.88 -9.90 25.60
C ASP A 79 3.54 -8.70 24.89
N GLU A 80 4.85 -8.79 24.63
CA GLU A 80 5.58 -7.72 23.95
C GLU A 80 5.09 -7.51 22.51
N PHE A 81 4.81 -8.59 21.78
CA PHE A 81 4.23 -8.50 20.44
C PHE A 81 2.83 -7.89 20.45
N LYS A 82 1.96 -8.32 21.38
CA LYS A 82 0.60 -7.77 21.51
C LYS A 82 0.61 -6.29 21.86
N LYS A 83 1.52 -5.88 22.74
CA LYS A 83 1.69 -4.49 23.15
C LYS A 83 2.24 -3.63 22.00
N SER A 84 3.40 -4.00 21.46
CA SER A 84 4.07 -3.25 20.40
C SER A 84 3.27 -3.21 19.08
N SER A 85 2.55 -4.28 18.73
CA SER A 85 1.64 -4.26 17.56
C SER A 85 0.49 -3.27 17.72
N LYS A 86 -0.05 -3.12 18.94
CA LYS A 86 -1.10 -2.15 19.24
C LYS A 86 -0.55 -0.73 19.26
N GLU A 87 0.59 -0.50 19.90
CA GLU A 87 1.26 0.81 19.91
C GLU A 87 1.60 1.26 18.48
N MET A 88 2.10 0.36 17.64
CA MET A 88 2.34 0.63 16.22
C MET A 88 1.05 0.94 15.46
N PHE A 89 -0.04 0.21 15.70
CA PHE A 89 -1.35 0.50 15.11
C PHE A 89 -1.82 1.92 15.44
N ASP A 90 -1.77 2.29 16.71
CA ASP A 90 -2.19 3.61 17.18
C ASP A 90 -1.27 4.71 16.60
N ALA A 91 0.05 4.50 16.58
CA ALA A 91 1.02 5.46 16.03
C ALA A 91 0.84 5.69 14.51
N ILE A 92 0.66 4.63 13.72
CA ILE A 92 0.43 4.76 12.26
C ILE A 92 -0.92 5.42 12.00
N LYS A 93 -1.94 5.09 12.80
CA LYS A 93 -3.26 5.69 12.70
C LYS A 93 -3.21 7.19 13.01
N GLU A 94 -2.55 7.60 14.10
CA GLU A 94 -2.36 9.01 14.44
C GLU A 94 -1.58 9.74 13.36
N TRP A 95 -0.48 9.18 12.87
CA TRP A 95 0.28 9.76 11.76
C TRP A 95 -0.59 9.96 10.51
N PHE A 96 -1.41 8.96 10.16
CA PHE A 96 -2.30 9.07 9.01
C PHE A 96 -3.33 10.18 9.19
N PHE A 97 -4.06 10.21 10.32
CA PHE A 97 -5.17 11.16 10.51
C PHE A 97 -4.73 12.57 10.87
N ASN A 98 -3.61 12.73 11.60
CA ASN A 98 -3.18 14.02 12.10
C ASN A 98 -2.16 14.70 11.16
N GLU A 99 -1.38 13.92 10.40
CA GLU A 99 -0.37 14.47 9.50
C GLU A 99 -0.75 14.30 8.03
N GLN A 100 -0.99 13.06 7.58
CA GLN A 100 -1.10 12.80 6.14
C GLN A 100 -2.45 13.20 5.54
N ALA A 101 -3.55 12.85 6.20
CA ALA A 101 -4.88 13.16 5.70
C ALA A 101 -5.11 14.67 5.57
N PRO A 102 -4.74 15.53 6.55
CA PRO A 102 -4.80 16.97 6.39
C PRO A 102 -3.84 17.49 5.31
N LYS A 103 -2.60 16.99 5.26
CA LYS A 103 -1.59 17.42 4.29
C LYS A 103 -2.03 17.24 2.84
N TYR A 104 -2.72 16.14 2.54
CA TYR A 104 -3.17 15.82 1.18
C TYR A 104 -4.67 16.03 0.94
N GLY A 105 -5.40 16.56 1.92
CA GLY A 105 -6.85 16.79 1.83
C GLY A 105 -7.65 15.49 1.61
N LEU A 106 -7.26 14.40 2.27
CA LEU A 106 -7.93 13.11 2.16
C LEU A 106 -9.25 13.12 2.93
N ASP A 107 -10.31 12.68 2.25
CA ASP A 107 -11.66 12.58 2.77
C ASP A 107 -12.07 11.14 3.08
N LYS A 108 -13.21 11.03 3.76
CA LYS A 108 -13.85 9.74 4.02
C LYS A 108 -14.17 9.03 2.70
N GLY A 109 -13.59 7.84 2.53
CA GLY A 109 -13.81 6.99 1.36
C GLY A 109 -12.67 7.03 0.35
N ASP A 110 -11.71 7.96 0.52
CA ASP A 110 -10.52 7.98 -0.31
C ASP A 110 -9.70 6.71 -0.11
N ILE A 111 -9.09 6.29 -1.22
CA ILE A 111 -8.28 5.09 -1.30
C ILE A 111 -6.81 5.50 -1.19
N PHE A 112 -6.06 4.73 -0.41
CA PHE A 112 -4.63 4.92 -0.23
C PHE A 112 -3.92 3.58 -0.01
N MET A 113 -2.61 3.66 0.06
CA MET A 113 -1.69 2.56 0.31
C MET A 113 -0.53 3.11 1.14
N ILE A 114 -0.23 2.44 2.25
CA ILE A 114 0.93 2.75 3.08
C ILE A 114 2.00 1.70 2.78
N ILE A 115 3.20 2.18 2.45
CA ILE A 115 4.40 1.35 2.32
C ILE A 115 5.37 1.79 3.41
N THR A 116 5.77 0.88 4.29
CA THR A 116 6.65 1.19 5.42
C THR A 116 7.64 0.07 5.67
N GLU A 117 8.71 0.35 6.40
CA GLU A 117 9.52 -0.68 7.03
C GLU A 117 9.05 -0.95 8.47
N ILE A 118 9.08 -2.23 8.86
CA ILE A 118 8.82 -2.72 10.21
C ILE A 118 9.97 -3.63 10.61
N GLU A 119 10.46 -3.45 11.83
CA GLU A 119 11.46 -4.32 12.44
C GLU A 119 10.76 -5.22 13.46
N LEU A 120 11.07 -6.51 13.44
CA LEU A 120 10.65 -7.50 14.43
C LEU A 120 11.89 -8.09 15.10
N ASP A 121 12.01 -7.92 16.42
CA ASP A 121 12.98 -8.67 17.21
C ASP A 121 12.48 -10.11 17.37
N ILE A 122 13.22 -11.06 16.81
CA ILE A 122 12.81 -12.47 16.76
C ILE A 122 12.81 -13.12 18.16
N ASN A 123 13.63 -12.62 19.07
CA ASN A 123 13.78 -13.19 20.40
C ASN A 123 12.66 -12.71 21.34
N THR A 124 12.35 -11.41 21.29
CA THR A 124 11.37 -10.78 22.19
C THR A 124 9.97 -10.69 21.62
N GLY A 125 9.85 -10.61 20.29
CA GLY A 125 8.60 -10.29 19.62
C GLY A 125 8.29 -8.80 19.54
N GLU A 126 9.21 -7.92 19.94
CA GLU A 126 9.02 -6.47 19.85
C GLU A 126 8.92 -6.02 18.38
N LEU A 127 7.85 -5.28 18.06
CA LEU A 127 7.68 -4.61 16.78
C LEU A 127 8.08 -3.14 16.86
N ARG A 128 8.87 -2.68 15.90
CA ARG A 128 9.22 -1.28 15.75
C ARG A 128 8.88 -0.78 14.37
N TRP A 129 8.19 0.36 14.34
CA TRP A 129 7.84 1.05 13.10
C TRP A 129 8.94 2.05 12.70
N ARG A 130 9.41 1.96 11.45
CA ARG A 130 10.34 2.91 10.84
C ARG A 130 9.57 4.03 10.12
N LYS A 131 9.12 5.01 10.91
CA LYS A 131 8.36 6.18 10.40
C LYS A 131 9.13 6.95 9.32
N ASP A 132 10.46 7.01 9.44
CA ASP A 132 11.38 7.62 8.48
C ASP A 132 11.30 7.01 7.08
N LYS A 133 10.92 5.73 7.00
CA LYS A 133 10.80 4.96 5.76
C LYS A 133 9.35 4.67 5.37
N THR A 134 8.43 5.54 5.79
CA THR A 134 7.00 5.41 5.49
C THR A 134 6.60 6.32 4.34
N GLU A 135 6.01 5.72 3.31
CA GLU A 135 5.47 6.39 2.13
C GLU A 135 3.93 6.20 2.08
N LEU A 136 3.23 7.23 1.63
CA LEU A 136 1.79 7.19 1.39
C LEU A 136 1.50 7.44 -0.10
N TYR A 137 0.88 6.47 -0.74
CA TYR A 137 0.31 6.61 -2.07
C TYR A 137 -1.21 6.74 -1.94
N TYR A 138 -1.81 7.70 -2.62
CA TYR A 138 -3.24 7.96 -2.53
C TYR A 138 -3.85 8.20 -3.91
N TRP A 139 -5.15 7.94 -4.03
CA TRP A 139 -5.89 8.10 -5.28
C TRP A 139 -6.77 9.34 -5.20
N VAL A 140 -6.44 10.33 -6.03
CA VAL A 140 -7.25 11.53 -6.21
C VAL A 140 -8.34 11.25 -7.23
N ARG A 141 -9.60 11.61 -6.91
CA ARG A 141 -10.69 11.52 -7.88
C ARG A 141 -10.47 12.51 -9.02
N SER A 142 -10.78 12.10 -10.25
CA SER A 142 -10.53 12.92 -11.45
C SER A 142 -11.25 14.27 -11.45
N ASP A 143 -12.42 14.37 -10.82
CA ASP A 143 -13.16 15.62 -10.65
C ASP A 143 -12.48 16.62 -9.70
N ARG A 144 -11.60 16.14 -8.81
CA ARG A 144 -10.85 16.98 -7.87
C ARG A 144 -9.52 17.46 -8.44
N CYS A 145 -8.98 16.83 -9.47
CA CYS A 145 -7.74 17.28 -10.14
C CYS A 145 -7.88 18.69 -10.77
N GLN A 146 -9.10 19.12 -11.07
CA GLN A 146 -9.38 20.46 -11.63
C GLN A 146 -9.45 21.56 -10.56
N GLN A 147 -9.48 21.22 -9.27
CA GLN A 147 -9.58 22.19 -8.19
C GLN A 147 -8.23 22.83 -7.86
N ALA A 148 -8.25 24.07 -7.37
CA ALA A 148 -7.07 24.90 -7.15
C ALA A 148 -6.04 24.32 -6.15
N THR A 149 -6.46 23.35 -5.32
CA THR A 149 -5.66 22.63 -4.32
C THR A 149 -4.98 21.35 -4.85
N ALA A 150 -5.20 20.97 -6.11
CA ALA A 150 -4.51 19.82 -6.68
C ALA A 150 -2.99 20.09 -6.79
N PRO A 151 -2.13 19.11 -6.45
CA PRO A 151 -0.69 19.19 -6.71
C PRO A 151 -0.43 19.56 -8.17
N LYS A 152 0.58 20.38 -8.47
CA LYS A 152 0.87 20.86 -9.84
C LYS A 152 0.93 19.71 -10.85
N GLU A 153 1.53 18.59 -10.45
CA GLU A 153 1.62 17.35 -11.24
C GLU A 153 0.25 16.76 -11.61
N CYS A 154 -0.78 16.90 -10.76
CA CYS A 154 -2.13 16.44 -11.08
C CYS A 154 -2.82 17.26 -12.17
N LYS A 155 -2.48 18.56 -12.32
CA LYS A 155 -3.04 19.40 -13.39
C LYS A 155 -2.45 19.02 -14.74
N GLU A 156 -1.12 18.87 -14.79
CA GLU A 156 -0.40 18.41 -15.98
C GLU A 156 -0.91 17.04 -16.45
N LEU A 157 -1.07 16.10 -15.51
CA LEU A 157 -1.64 14.77 -15.81
C LEU A 157 -3.11 14.84 -16.26
N ALA A 158 -3.91 15.77 -15.74
CA ALA A 158 -5.31 15.93 -16.16
C ALA A 158 -5.40 16.48 -17.59
N GLU A 159 -4.55 17.44 -17.94
CA GLU A 159 -4.44 18.00 -19.28
C GLU A 159 -3.97 16.95 -20.30
N GLU A 160 -2.97 16.16 -19.93
CA GLU A 160 -2.48 15.06 -20.76
C GLU A 160 -3.57 13.99 -20.97
N ASN A 161 -4.32 13.64 -19.92
CA ASN A 161 -5.42 12.67 -20.02
C ASN A 161 -6.56 13.18 -20.91
N ALA A 162 -6.88 14.47 -20.85
CA ALA A 162 -7.86 15.10 -21.73
C ALA A 162 -7.41 15.06 -23.20
N ARG A 163 -6.14 15.37 -23.46
CA ARG A 163 -5.53 15.27 -24.79
C ARG A 163 -5.56 13.84 -25.32
N LEU A 164 -5.18 12.85 -24.49
CA LEU A 164 -5.19 11.44 -24.87
C LEU A 164 -6.61 10.94 -25.19
N LYS A 165 -7.64 11.41 -24.47
CA LYS A 165 -9.04 11.06 -24.79
C LYS A 165 -9.45 11.58 -26.16
N GLN A 166 -9.09 12.82 -26.50
CA GLN A 166 -9.36 13.39 -27.82
C GLN A 166 -8.63 12.62 -28.92
N GLU A 167 -7.37 12.24 -28.69
CA GLU A 167 -6.59 11.43 -29.62
C GLU A 167 -7.22 10.05 -29.85
N VAL A 168 -7.68 9.38 -28.78
CA VAL A 168 -8.38 8.09 -28.87
C VAL A 168 -9.68 8.20 -29.67
N GLU A 169 -10.43 9.28 -29.48
CA GLU A 169 -11.70 9.50 -30.19
C GLU A 169 -11.48 9.82 -31.68
N ARG A 170 -10.41 10.57 -32.00
CA ARG A 170 -9.97 10.80 -33.38
C ARG A 170 -9.56 9.49 -34.05
N LEU A 171 -8.69 8.71 -33.40
CA LEU A 171 -8.22 7.41 -33.91
C LEU A 171 -9.38 6.41 -34.08
N ARG A 172 -10.38 6.41 -33.19
CA ARG A 172 -11.59 5.59 -33.35
C ARG A 172 -12.39 5.98 -34.58
N SER A 173 -12.53 7.27 -34.84
CA SER A 173 -13.21 7.79 -36.04
C SER A 173 -12.46 7.42 -37.32
N GLU A 174 -11.14 7.64 -37.36
CA GLU A 174 -10.28 7.26 -38.49
C GLU A 174 -10.34 5.75 -38.76
N LEU A 175 -10.29 4.93 -37.71
CA LEU A 175 -10.36 3.47 -37.84
C LEU A 175 -11.74 3.01 -38.32
N SER A 176 -12.82 3.70 -37.95
CA SER A 176 -14.16 3.46 -38.46
C SER A 176 -14.27 3.80 -39.96
N GLU A 177 -13.73 4.94 -40.38
CA GLU A 177 -13.69 5.34 -41.80
C GLU A 177 -12.88 4.37 -42.65
N ILE A 178 -11.71 3.95 -42.17
CA ILE A 178 -10.86 2.99 -42.88
C ILE A 178 -11.60 1.66 -43.01
N LYS A 179 -12.25 1.16 -41.95
CA LYS A 179 -13.06 -0.06 -42.00
C LYS A 179 -14.22 0.05 -43.00
N ALA A 180 -14.89 1.20 -43.06
CA ALA A 180 -15.97 1.45 -44.01
C ALA A 180 -15.46 1.45 -45.46
N LYS A 181 -14.32 2.10 -45.73
CA LYS A 181 -13.66 2.09 -47.04
C LYS A 181 -13.23 0.68 -47.44
N LEU A 182 -12.63 -0.08 -46.53
CA LEU A 182 -12.22 -1.47 -46.76
C LEU A 182 -13.41 -2.37 -47.08
N ALA A 183 -14.52 -2.24 -46.34
CA ALA A 183 -15.75 -2.96 -46.61
C ALA A 183 -16.39 -2.61 -47.96
N SER A 184 -16.22 -1.36 -48.43
CA SER A 184 -16.68 -0.93 -49.75
C SER A 184 -15.83 -1.44 -50.91
N LEU A 185 -14.53 -1.70 -50.67
CA LEU A 185 -13.58 -2.22 -51.67
C LEU A 185 -13.57 -3.75 -51.75
N LEU A 186 -14.06 -4.44 -50.72
CA LEU A 186 -14.22 -5.90 -50.68
C LEU A 186 -15.60 -6.37 -51.20
N LYS A 187 -16.42 -5.44 -51.70
CA LYS A 187 -17.65 -5.72 -52.47
C LYS A 187 -17.36 -5.65 -53.95
#